data_AF-A0A929VL15-F1
#
_entry.id   AF-A0A929VL15-F1
#
_cell.length_a   1.000
_cell.length_b   1.000
_cell.length_c   1.000
_cell.angle_alpha   90.00
_cell.angle_beta   90.00
_cell.angle_gamma   90.00
#
_symmetry.space_group_name_H-M   'P 1'
#
loop_
_entity.id
_entity.type
_entity.pdbx_description
1 polymer ?
#
loop_
_entity_poly.entity_id
_entity_poly.type
_entity_poly.pdbx_seq_one_letter_code
_entity_poly.pdbx_strand_id
1 'polypeptide(L)' 'MQINKFKKILVANRGEIAIRIFRACKELGIRTVAIYSEQDKKSLFRTKADESYQIGQNKTPVEVYLSIDEIIKL' A
#
# COMPACT_ATOMS: atom_id res chain seq x y z
N MET A 1 13.33 23.33 9.54
CA MET A 1 12.95 21.94 9.16
C MET A 1 11.97 22.02 8.01
N GLN A 2 12.22 21.30 6.92
CA GLN A 2 11.28 21.20 5.80
C GLN A 2 9.98 20.57 6.31
N ILE A 3 8.85 21.26 6.18
CA ILE A 3 7.54 20.70 6.51
C ILE A 3 7.17 19.73 5.40
N ASN A 4 7.30 18.43 5.65
CA ASN A 4 6.77 17.42 4.74
C ASN A 4 5.23 17.51 4.74
N LYS A 5 4.65 17.98 3.63
CA LYS A 5 3.20 18.13 3.44
C LYS A 5 2.44 16.82 3.67
N PHE A 6 3.10 15.68 3.46
CA PHE A 6 2.55 14.34 3.66
C PHE A 6 3.31 13.61 4.77
N LYS A 7 2.58 13.15 5.79
CA LYS A 7 3.13 12.35 6.90
C LYS A 7 2.98 10.85 6.68
N LYS A 8 1.98 10.45 5.89
CA LYS A 8 1.63 9.06 5.58
C LYS A 8 1.14 8.97 4.13
N ILE A 9 1.54 7.93 3.41
CA ILE A 9 1.15 7.64 2.03
C ILE A 9 0.68 6.19 1.93
N LEU A 10 -0.52 6.00 1.39
CA LEU A 10 -1.03 4.69 0.96
C LEU A 10 -0.61 4.45 -0.49
N VAL A 11 -0.10 3.27 -0.79
CA VAL A 11 0.24 2.87 -2.17
C VAL A 11 -0.83 1.92 -2.69
N ALA A 12 -1.68 2.43 -3.56
CA ALA A 12 -2.74 1.67 -4.24
C ALA A 12 -2.17 0.83 -5.39
N ASN A 13 -1.21 -0.04 -5.08
CA ASN A 13 -0.53 -0.90 -6.04
C ASN A 13 0.10 -2.12 -5.32
N ARG A 14 0.68 -3.04 -6.09
CA ARG A 14 1.33 -4.27 -5.61
C ARG A 14 2.74 -4.44 -6.18
N GLY A 15 3.43 -5.48 -5.76
CA GLY A 15 4.68 -5.92 -6.40
C GLY A 15 5.85 -4.94 -6.23
N GLU A 16 6.71 -4.89 -7.24
CA GLU A 16 7.96 -4.15 -7.22
C GLU A 16 7.75 -2.63 -7.17
N ILE A 17 6.72 -2.11 -7.84
CA ILE A 17 6.44 -0.67 -7.84
C ILE A 17 6.00 -0.18 -6.45
N ALA A 18 5.23 -1.00 -5.72
CA ALA A 18 4.89 -0.69 -4.34
C ALA A 18 6.14 -0.60 -3.46
N ILE A 19 7.07 -1.56 -3.58
CA ILE A 19 8.36 -1.53 -2.86
C ILE A 19 9.19 -0.30 -3.23
N ARG A 20 9.22 0.06 -4.52
CA ARG A 20 9.95 1.23 -5.02
C ARG A 20 9.44 2.53 -4.39
N ILE A 21 8.13 2.66 -4.24
CA ILE A 21 7.49 3.83 -3.61
C ILE A 21 7.74 3.83 -2.10
N PHE A 22 7.64 2.67 -1.42
CA PHE A 22 7.93 2.58 0.01
C PHE A 22 9.36 3.01 0.35
N ARG A 23 10.34 2.63 -0.47
CA ARG A 23 11.74 3.07 -0.30
C ARG A 23 11.88 4.59 -0.39
N ALA A 24 11.27 5.21 -1.40
CA ALA A 24 11.28 6.66 -1.54
C ALA A 24 10.60 7.36 -0.36
N CYS A 25 9.46 6.85 0.10
CA CYS A 25 8.77 7.39 1.28
C CYS A 25 9.65 7.30 2.53
N LYS A 26 10.34 6.16 2.72
CA LYS A 26 11.26 5.95 3.84
C LYS A 26 12.44 6.93 3.83
N GLU A 27 13.04 7.18 2.66
CA GLU A 27 14.11 8.19 2.50
C GLU A 27 13.63 9.61 2.86
N LEU A 28 12.35 9.90 2.64
CA LEU A 28 11.71 11.17 2.98
C LEU A 28 11.14 11.23 4.40
N GLY A 29 11.26 10.15 5.19
CA GLY A 29 10.67 10.07 6.53
C GLY A 29 9.13 10.03 6.55
N ILE A 30 8.52 9.54 5.47
CA ILE A 30 7.07 9.42 5.28
C ILE A 30 6.62 7.98 5.61
N ARG A 31 5.58 7.84 6.44
CA ARG A 31 4.99 6.54 6.77
C ARG A 31 4.24 5.93 5.59
N THR A 32 4.24 4.61 5.50
CA THR A 32 3.74 3.87 4.33
C THR A 32 2.64 2.90 4.69
N VAL A 33 1.62 2.81 3.84
CA VAL A 33 0.52 1.86 3.95
C VAL A 33 0.42 1.04 2.66
N ALA A 34 0.38 -0.29 2.80
CA ALA A 34 0.12 -1.22 1.72
C ALA A 34 -1.33 -1.75 1.77
N ILE A 35 -1.91 -1.98 0.60
CA ILE A 35 -3.13 -2.76 0.42
C ILE A 35 -2.78 -4.09 -0.26
N TYR A 36 -3.46 -5.18 0.09
CA TYR A 36 -3.21 -6.47 -0.55
C TYR A 36 -4.47 -7.34 -0.63
N SER A 37 -4.54 -8.19 -1.65
CA SER A 37 -5.55 -9.25 -1.77
C SER A 37 -5.17 -10.50 -0.96
N GLU A 38 -6.10 -11.41 -0.67
CA GLU A 38 -5.76 -12.67 0.04
C GLU A 38 -4.65 -13.45 -0.70
N GLN A 39 -4.65 -13.42 -2.02
CA GLN A 39 -3.65 -14.09 -2.87
C GLN A 39 -2.26 -13.45 -2.73
N ASP A 40 -2.19 -12.15 -2.39
CA ASP A 40 -0.96 -11.42 -2.14
C ASP A 40 -0.54 -11.41 -0.65
N LYS A 41 -1.19 -12.18 0.21
CA LYS A 41 -0.87 -12.25 1.65
C LYS A 41 0.55 -12.71 1.95
N LYS A 42 1.24 -13.36 1.02
CA LYS A 42 2.66 -13.75 1.21
C LYS A 42 3.63 -12.87 0.42
N SER A 43 3.12 -11.85 -0.25
CA SER A 43 3.91 -11.01 -1.16
C SER A 43 4.85 -10.07 -0.39
N LEU A 44 6.07 -9.92 -0.91
CA LEU A 44 7.15 -9.17 -0.25
C LEU A 44 6.78 -7.71 0.02
N PHE A 45 6.06 -7.07 -0.90
CA PHE A 45 5.71 -5.65 -0.77
C PHE A 45 4.90 -5.37 0.50
N ARG A 46 4.06 -6.32 0.94
CA ARG A 46 3.27 -6.20 2.16
C ARG A 46 4.14 -5.96 3.40
N THR A 47 5.24 -6.72 3.52
CA THR A 47 6.14 -6.62 4.69
C THR A 47 7.16 -5.48 4.59
N LYS A 48 7.16 -4.74 3.48
CA LYS A 48 8.03 -3.57 3.28
C LYS A 48 7.36 -2.25 3.64
N ALA A 49 6.04 -2.21 3.78
CA ALA A 49 5.32 -1.05 4.30
C ALA A 49 5.30 -1.05 5.83
N ASP A 50 5.07 0.12 6.44
CA ASP A 50 4.92 0.24 7.90
C ASP A 50 3.59 -0.36 8.38
N GLU A 51 2.55 -0.25 7.56
CA GLU A 51 1.21 -0.78 7.82
C GLU A 51 0.71 -1.52 6.57
N SER A 52 -0.07 -2.58 6.75
CA SER A 52 -0.62 -3.34 5.62
C SER A 52 -2.03 -3.84 5.92
N TYR A 53 -2.96 -3.61 5.01
CA TYR A 53 -4.35 -3.99 5.15
C TYR A 53 -4.79 -4.92 4.03
N GLN A 54 -5.45 -6.01 4.42
CA GLN A 54 -6.11 -6.87 3.46
C GLN A 54 -7.44 -6.22 3.05
N ILE A 55 -7.70 -6.19 1.75
CA ILE A 55 -8.96 -5.70 1.18
C ILE A 55 -9.51 -6.69 0.14
N GLY A 56 -10.71 -6.41 -0.32
CA GLY A 56 -11.40 -7.12 -1.40
C GLY A 56 -11.91 -8.48 -0.98
N GLN A 57 -12.56 -8.57 0.19
CA GLN A 57 -13.27 -9.79 0.57
C GLN A 57 -14.23 -10.21 -0.56
N ASN A 58 -14.18 -11.49 -0.93
CA ASN A 58 -14.97 -12.09 -2.01
C ASN A 58 -14.73 -11.50 -3.41
N LYS A 59 -13.60 -10.82 -3.64
CA LYS A 59 -13.19 -10.31 -4.97
C LYS A 59 -12.01 -11.11 -5.53
N THR A 60 -11.89 -11.13 -6.86
CA THR A 60 -10.67 -11.62 -7.51
C THR A 60 -9.48 -10.69 -7.22
N PRO A 61 -8.23 -11.17 -7.32
CA PRO A 61 -7.05 -10.34 -7.05
C PRO A 61 -7.04 -9.00 -7.79
N VAL A 62 -7.47 -9.00 -9.06
CA VAL A 62 -7.46 -7.80 -9.91
C VAL A 62 -8.53 -6.81 -9.45
N GLU A 63 -9.73 -7.29 -9.16
CA GLU A 63 -10.84 -6.45 -8.68
C GLU A 63 -10.51 -5.77 -7.34
N VAL A 64 -9.72 -6.42 -6.49
CA VAL A 64 -9.25 -5.82 -5.22
C VAL A 64 -8.52 -4.51 -5.48
N TYR A 65 -7.54 -4.49 -6.38
CA TYR A 65 -6.73 -3.30 -6.67
C TYR A 65 -7.45 -2.24 -7.52
N LEU A 66 -8.60 -2.60 -8.11
CA LEU A 66 -9.47 -1.68 -8.86
C LEU A 66 -10.65 -1.16 -8.01
N SER A 67 -10.76 -1.58 -6.75
CA SER A 67 -11.87 -1.22 -5.87
C SER A 67 -11.69 0.17 -5.24
N ILE A 68 -12.01 1.22 -5.99
CA ILE A 68 -11.85 2.63 -5.59
C ILE A 68 -12.43 2.91 -4.20
N ASP A 69 -13.70 2.56 -3.97
CA ASP A 69 -14.40 2.89 -2.72
C ASP A 69 -13.74 2.23 -1.50
N GLU A 70 -13.29 0.99 -1.66
CA GLU A 70 -12.65 0.23 -0.57
C GLU A 70 -11.24 0.77 -0.26
N ILE A 71 -10.51 1.21 -1.28
CA ILE A 71 -9.20 1.84 -1.12
C ILE A 71 -9.31 3.20 -0.44
N ILE A 72 -10.35 3.99 -0.75
CA ILE A 72 -10.59 5.31 -0.14
C ILE A 72 -11.05 5.19 1.32
N LYS A 73 -11.76 4.11 1.68
CA LYS A 73 -12.36 3.92 3.01
C LYS A 73 -11.37 3.44 4.09
N LEU A 74 -10.17 3.02 3.67
CA LEU A 74 -9.07 2.59 4.54
C LEU A 74 -8.48 3.73 5.37
#